data_AF-A0A8T3YIW3-F1
#
_entry.id   AF-A0A8T3YIW3-F1
#
_cell.length_a   1.000
_cell.length_b   1.000
_cell.length_c   1.000
_cell.angle_alpha   90.00
_cell.angle_beta   90.00
_cell.angle_gamma   90.00
#
_symmetry.space_group_name_H-M   'P 1'
#
loop_
_entity.id
_entity.type
_entity.pdbx_description
1 polymer ?
#
loop_
_entity_poly.entity_id
_entity_poly.type
_entity_poly.pdbx_seq_one_letter_code
_entity_poly.pdbx_strand_id
1 'polypeptide(L)'
;MAKFTFRGLEPEQLKQLSVDEFMKMVPSRYRRALKRGFTFHQKKLLEEIAKKPTAFHRTKSRDMVIVPQMLGVKLGVYSGKEYVTVEVTPEMLGYRLGELVLTRRVVKHSAPGFGATKSSKFIPLK
;
A
#
# COMPACT_ATOMS: atom_id res chain seq x y z
N MET A 1 -12.30 -22.54 0.62
CA MET A 1 -11.57 -21.25 0.46
C MET A 1 -11.16 -21.13 -0.98
N ALA A 2 -11.47 -20.02 -1.65
CA ALA A 2 -11.06 -19.81 -3.04
C ALA A 2 -9.54 -19.63 -3.13
N LYS A 3 -8.89 -20.32 -4.07
CA LYS A 3 -7.46 -20.14 -4.33
C LYS A 3 -7.26 -18.76 -4.97
N PHE A 4 -6.36 -17.95 -4.40
CA PHE A 4 -6.04 -16.65 -4.97
C PHE A 4 -5.08 -16.84 -6.15
N THR A 5 -5.51 -16.40 -7.33
CA THR A 5 -4.66 -16.39 -8.53
C THR A 5 -4.49 -14.95 -9.01
N PHE A 6 -3.25 -14.50 -9.16
CA PHE A 6 -2.96 -13.21 -9.80
C PHE A 6 -2.77 -13.42 -11.29
N ARG A 7 -3.74 -13.00 -12.11
CA ARG A 7 -3.73 -13.18 -13.57
C ARG A 7 -3.47 -14.65 -14.00
N GLY A 8 -3.99 -15.59 -13.22
CA GLY A 8 -3.84 -17.04 -13.46
C GLY A 8 -2.60 -17.68 -12.81
N LEU A 9 -1.78 -16.93 -12.08
CA LEU A 9 -0.60 -17.45 -11.38
C LEU A 9 -0.85 -17.62 -9.89
N GLU A 10 -0.30 -18.70 -9.34
CA GLU A 10 -0.33 -19.00 -7.91
C GLU A 10 0.70 -18.16 -7.14
N PRO A 11 0.52 -17.91 -5.83
CA PRO A 11 1.41 -17.07 -5.03
C PRO A 11 2.87 -17.52 -5.00
N GLU A 12 3.11 -18.83 -5.10
CA GLU A 12 4.46 -19.41 -5.12
C GLU A 12 5.19 -19.10 -6.42
N GLN A 13 4.47 -19.18 -7.54
CA GLN A 13 4.98 -18.83 -8.87
C GLN A 13 5.30 -17.34 -8.95
N LEU A 14 4.48 -16.49 -8.33
CA LEU A 14 4.71 -15.05 -8.28
C LEU A 14 6.04 -14.70 -7.60
N LYS A 15 6.43 -15.39 -6.53
CA LYS A 15 7.70 -15.12 -5.83
C LYS A 15 8.94 -15.41 -6.69
N GLN A 16 8.82 -16.36 -7.62
CA GLN A 16 9.93 -16.76 -8.50
C GLN A 16 10.09 -15.83 -9.71
N LEU A 17 9.08 -15.03 -10.02
CA LEU A 17 9.10 -14.15 -11.19
C LEU A 17 10.11 -13.01 -11.04
N SER A 18 10.78 -12.72 -12.14
CA SER A 18 11.61 -11.53 -12.26
C SER A 18 10.76 -10.25 -12.30
N VAL A 19 11.37 -9.12 -11.95
CA VAL A 19 10.72 -7.80 -12.05
C VAL A 19 10.29 -7.51 -13.50
N ASP A 20 11.05 -7.98 -14.49
CA ASP A 20 10.80 -7.75 -15.91
C ASP A 20 9.59 -8.51 -16.44
N GLU A 21 9.41 -9.76 -16.00
CA GLU A 21 8.22 -10.54 -16.30
C GLU A 21 7.00 -9.96 -15.61
N PHE A 22 7.15 -9.56 -14.34
CA PHE A 22 6.11 -8.90 -13.56
C PHE A 22 5.63 -7.62 -14.26
N MET A 23 6.52 -6.81 -14.84
CA MET A 23 6.15 -5.59 -15.57
C MET A 23 5.12 -5.81 -16.68
N LYS A 24 5.21 -6.94 -17.41
CA LYS A 24 4.25 -7.26 -18.49
C LYS A 24 2.86 -7.51 -17.93
N MET A 25 2.78 -8.01 -16.70
CA MET A 25 1.55 -8.39 -16.00
C MET A 25 0.93 -7.28 -15.14
N VAL A 26 1.41 -6.04 -15.17
CA VAL A 26 0.84 -4.96 -14.33
C VAL A 26 0.18 -3.88 -15.22
N PRO A 27 -0.85 -3.15 -14.74
CA PRO A 27 -1.43 -2.02 -15.49
C PRO A 27 -0.40 -0.95 -15.92
N SER A 28 -0.74 -0.20 -16.97
CA SER A 28 0.16 0.73 -17.68
C SER A 28 0.88 1.73 -16.77
N ARG A 29 0.17 2.29 -15.77
CA ARG A 29 0.72 3.27 -14.81
C ARG A 29 1.89 2.71 -14.01
N TYR A 30 1.74 1.52 -13.45
CA TYR A 30 2.77 0.91 -12.62
C TYR A 30 3.89 0.31 -13.48
N ARG A 31 3.56 -0.24 -14.66
CA ARG A 31 4.55 -0.65 -15.67
C ARG A 31 5.46 0.51 -16.07
N ARG A 32 4.91 1.71 -16.29
CA ARG A 32 5.69 2.93 -16.58
C ARG A 32 6.63 3.30 -15.42
N ALA A 33 6.17 3.15 -14.18
CA ALA A 33 7.01 3.43 -13.01
C ALA A 33 8.19 2.44 -12.92
N LEU A 34 7.92 1.15 -13.07
CA LEU A 34 8.95 0.11 -13.07
C LEU A 34 9.94 0.27 -14.25
N LYS A 35 9.46 0.62 -15.45
CA LYS A 35 10.31 0.86 -16.63
C LYS A 35 11.25 2.06 -16.47
N ARG A 36 10.84 3.07 -15.70
CA ARG A 36 11.71 4.21 -15.34
C ARG A 36 12.78 3.82 -14.31
N GLY A 37 12.61 2.68 -13.64
CA GLY A 37 13.51 2.17 -12.63
C GLY A 37 13.19 2.67 -11.22
N PHE A 38 13.87 2.05 -10.25
CA PHE A 38 13.75 2.37 -8.84
C PHE A 38 14.65 3.53 -8.43
N THR A 39 14.14 4.39 -7.56
CA THR A 39 14.95 5.43 -6.90
C THR A 39 15.94 4.80 -5.92
N PHE A 40 16.97 5.57 -5.52
CA PHE A 40 17.98 5.10 -4.56
C PHE A 40 17.37 4.53 -3.27
N HIS A 41 16.38 5.23 -2.69
CA HIS A 41 15.70 4.78 -1.47
C HIS A 41 14.90 3.49 -1.67
N GLN A 42 14.32 3.29 -2.86
CA GLN A 42 13.57 2.07 -3.19
C GLN A 42 14.51 0.87 -3.37
N LYS A 43 15.67 1.07 -4.00
CA LYS A 43 16.70 0.02 -4.14
C LYS A 43 17.22 -0.42 -2.78
N LYS A 44 17.57 0.54 -1.91
CA LYS A 44 18.01 0.26 -0.54
C LYS A 44 17.00 -0.60 0.23
N LEU A 45 15.72 -0.27 0.10
CA LEU A 45 14.65 -1.05 0.74
C LEU A 45 14.55 -2.48 0.18
N LEU A 46 14.68 -2.67 -1.14
CA LEU A 46 14.71 -4.02 -1.73
C LEU A 46 15.90 -4.84 -1.21
N GLU A 47 17.07 -4.23 -1.11
CA GLU A 47 18.27 -4.88 -0.56
C GLU A 47 18.11 -5.25 0.91
N GLU A 48 17.50 -4.38 1.73
CA GLU A 48 17.21 -4.64 3.14
C GLU A 48 16.22 -5.80 3.29
N ILE A 49 15.18 -5.84 2.46
CA ILE A 49 14.19 -6.93 2.42
C ILE A 49 14.84 -8.25 2.01
N ALA A 50 15.68 -8.23 0.96
CA ALA A 50 16.37 -9.42 0.48
C ALA A 50 17.28 -10.03 1.57
N LYS A 51 17.93 -9.18 2.39
CA LYS A 51 18.78 -9.64 3.50
C LYS A 51 17.99 -10.17 4.68
N LYS A 52 16.86 -9.55 5.02
CA LYS A 52 16.08 -9.87 6.24
C LYS A 52 14.58 -9.90 5.93
N PRO A 53 14.04 -10.97 5.34
CA PRO A 53 12.65 -11.00 4.90
C PRO A 53 11.63 -10.97 6.06
N THR A 54 11.99 -11.51 7.22
CA THR A 54 11.12 -11.58 8.41
C THR A 54 11.17 -10.34 9.29
N ALA A 55 12.11 -9.42 9.05
CA ALA A 55 12.26 -8.22 9.85
C ALA A 55 11.20 -7.16 9.50
N PHE A 56 10.90 -6.30 10.46
CA PHE A 56 10.05 -5.13 10.24
C PHE A 56 10.85 -4.01 9.58
N HIS A 57 10.49 -3.65 8.35
CA HIS A 57 11.18 -2.61 7.58
C HIS A 57 10.36 -1.32 7.53
N ARG A 58 10.97 -0.19 7.88
CA ARG A 58 10.32 1.12 7.84
C ARG A 58 10.62 1.85 6.54
N THR A 59 9.60 2.40 5.90
CA THR A 59 9.74 3.10 4.63
C THR A 59 8.97 4.41 4.58
N LYS A 60 9.62 5.42 4.01
CA LYS A 60 9.00 6.70 3.62
C LYS A 60 8.63 6.74 2.13
N SER A 61 9.10 5.76 1.35
CA SER A 61 8.91 5.69 -0.09
C SER A 61 7.52 5.18 -0.44
N ARG A 62 6.51 6.06 -0.40
CA ARG A 62 5.11 5.72 -0.65
C ARG A 62 4.78 5.48 -2.13
N ASP A 63 5.62 5.99 -3.03
CA ASP A 63 5.43 5.85 -4.49
C ASP A 63 5.86 4.49 -5.02
N MET A 64 6.45 3.66 -4.17
CA MET A 64 6.98 2.35 -4.54
C MET A 64 5.86 1.38 -4.88
N VAL A 65 5.99 0.70 -6.03
CA VAL A 65 5.11 -0.38 -6.46
C VAL A 65 5.49 -1.65 -5.71
N ILE A 66 4.50 -2.40 -5.26
CA ILE A 66 4.71 -3.69 -4.59
C ILE A 66 5.14 -4.72 -5.63
N VAL A 67 6.33 -5.27 -5.41
CA VAL A 67 6.99 -6.27 -6.26
C VAL A 67 6.79 -7.66 -5.62
N PRO A 68 6.73 -8.75 -6.40
CA PRO A 68 6.53 -10.09 -5.84
C PRO A 68 7.53 -10.54 -4.77
N GLN A 69 8.75 -10.01 -4.79
CA GLN A 69 9.77 -10.26 -3.75
C GLN A 69 9.36 -9.79 -2.35
N MET A 70 8.38 -8.89 -2.25
CA MET A 70 7.88 -8.35 -0.97
C MET A 70 6.74 -9.18 -0.36
N LEU A 71 6.30 -10.25 -1.00
CA LEU A 71 5.18 -11.06 -0.52
C LEU A 71 5.48 -11.69 0.84
N GLY A 72 4.61 -11.42 1.83
CA GLY A 72 4.77 -11.90 3.20
C GLY A 72 5.70 -11.05 4.08
N VAL A 73 6.19 -9.91 3.59
CA VAL A 73 7.02 -8.98 4.37
C VAL A 73 6.13 -8.01 5.15
N LYS A 74 6.51 -7.69 6.38
CA LYS A 74 5.87 -6.66 7.20
C LYS A 74 6.57 -5.32 7.03
N LEU A 75 5.85 -4.35 6.44
CA LEU A 75 6.36 -3.02 6.14
C LEU A 75 5.69 -1.96 7.04
N GLY A 76 6.49 -1.09 7.63
CA GLY A 76 6.00 0.14 8.24
C GLY A 76 6.00 1.26 7.20
N VAL A 77 4.85 1.61 6.64
CA VAL A 77 4.72 2.69 5.67
C VAL A 77 4.38 4.00 6.39
N TYR A 78 5.16 5.05 6.14
CA TYR A 78 4.95 6.34 6.78
C TYR A 78 3.68 7.02 6.25
N SER A 79 2.71 7.30 7.11
CA SER A 79 1.47 8.02 6.76
C SER A 79 1.66 9.55 6.67
N GLY A 80 2.76 10.08 7.22
CA GLY A 80 3.00 11.52 7.39
C GLY A 80 3.09 11.95 8.86
N LYS A 81 2.69 11.06 9.77
CA LYS A 81 2.80 11.23 11.22
C LYS A 81 3.43 10.01 11.87
N GLU A 82 2.86 8.85 11.59
CA GLU A 82 3.27 7.55 12.15
C GLU A 82 3.54 6.51 11.06
N TYR A 83 4.20 5.42 11.44
CA TYR A 83 4.41 4.26 10.57
C TYR A 83 3.27 3.29 10.76
N VAL A 84 2.47 3.10 9.71
CA VAL A 84 1.38 2.11 9.69
C VAL A 84 1.95 0.79 9.22
N THR A 85 1.69 -0.26 10.00
CA THR A 85 2.12 -1.63 9.68
C THR A 85 1.23 -2.23 8.60
N VAL A 86 1.83 -2.62 7.49
CA VAL A 86 1.17 -3.28 6.36
C VAL A 86 1.88 -4.61 6.12
N GLU A 87 1.12 -5.70 6.20
CA GLU A 87 1.57 -7.02 5.80
C GLU A 87 1.20 -7.24 4.34
N VAL A 88 2.20 -7.52 3.50
CA VAL A 88 1.99 -7.60 2.05
C VAL A 88 1.32 -8.91 1.69
N THR A 89 0.04 -8.84 1.34
CA THR A 89 -0.72 -9.98 0.80
C THR A 89 -0.62 -10.04 -0.74
N PRO A 90 -0.85 -11.21 -1.36
CA PRO A 90 -0.84 -11.36 -2.82
C PRO A 90 -1.84 -10.45 -3.56
N GLU A 91 -2.95 -10.08 -2.93
CA GLU A 91 -3.97 -9.17 -3.48
C GLU A 91 -3.44 -7.74 -3.69
N MET A 92 -2.40 -7.36 -2.94
CA MET A 92 -1.81 -6.02 -2.97
C MET A 92 -0.75 -5.87 -4.08
N LEU A 93 -0.46 -6.92 -4.85
CA LEU A 93 0.52 -6.85 -5.94
C LEU A 93 0.09 -5.85 -7.02
N GLY A 94 1.05 -5.05 -7.47
CA GLY A 94 0.83 -4.06 -8.52
C GLY A 94 0.17 -2.76 -8.03
N TYR A 95 -0.14 -2.62 -6.74
CA TYR A 95 -0.49 -1.34 -6.12
C TYR A 95 0.76 -0.60 -5.61
N ARG A 96 0.61 0.67 -5.27
CA ARG A 96 1.64 1.44 -4.55
C ARG A 96 1.46 1.34 -3.04
N LEU A 97 2.56 1.35 -2.29
CA LEU A 97 2.51 1.37 -0.82
C LEU A 97 1.69 2.54 -0.25
N GLY A 98 1.72 3.69 -0.92
CA GLY A 98 0.94 4.88 -0.55
C GLY A 98 -0.57 4.71 -0.70
N GLU A 99 -1.04 3.82 -1.58
CA GLU A 99 -2.47 3.55 -1.80
C GLU A 99 -3.06 2.73 -0.65
N LEU A 100 -2.23 1.94 0.04
CA LEU A 100 -2.64 1.10 1.16
C LEU A 100 -2.72 1.86 2.49
N VAL A 101 -2.10 3.04 2.58
CA VAL A 101 -2.04 3.82 3.82
C VAL A 101 -2.69 5.18 3.63
N LEU A 102 -3.77 5.40 4.37
CA LEU A 102 -4.45 6.69 4.43
C LEU A 102 -3.59 7.72 5.15
N THR A 103 -3.46 8.91 4.57
CA THR A 103 -2.80 10.08 5.19
C THR A 103 -3.71 10.86 6.12
N ARG A 104 -5.02 10.74 5.89
CA ARG A 104 -6.06 11.47 6.60
C ARG A 104 -6.92 10.50 7.37
N ARG A 105 -7.43 10.97 8.50
CA ARG A 105 -8.44 10.24 9.26
C ARG A 105 -9.77 10.30 8.52
N VAL A 106 -10.54 9.23 8.59
CA VAL A 106 -11.92 9.23 8.09
C VAL A 106 -12.74 10.17 8.98
N VAL A 107 -13.38 11.15 8.36
CA VAL A 107 -14.25 12.09 9.07
C VAL A 107 -15.57 11.37 9.34
N LYS A 108 -15.94 11.27 10.61
CA LYS A 108 -17.30 10.88 11.01
C LYS A 108 -18.06 12.16 11.28
N HIS A 109 -19.04 12.46 10.43
CA HIS A 109 -19.93 13.59 10.65
C HIS A 109 -20.78 13.30 11.90
N SER A 110 -20.65 14.14 12.91
CA SER A 110 -21.56 14.16 14.06
C SER A 110 -22.80 14.98 13.76
N ALA A 111 -23.68 15.13 14.75
CA ALA A 111 -24.83 16.02 14.66
C ALA A 111 -24.39 17.43 14.19
N PRO A 112 -25.21 18.11 13.36
CA PRO A 112 -24.91 19.45 12.91
C PRO A 112 -24.77 20.37 14.12
N GLY A 113 -23.78 21.27 14.07
CA GLY A 113 -23.64 22.31 15.09
C GLY A 113 -24.89 23.17 15.19
N PHE A 114 -25.12 23.76 16.36
CA PHE A 114 -26.21 24.70 16.58
C PHE A 114 -26.14 25.84 15.55
N GLY A 115 -27.20 26.01 14.76
CA GLY A 115 -27.26 27.03 13.70
C GLY A 115 -26.59 26.69 12.36
N ALA A 116 -25.96 25.51 12.21
CA ALA A 116 -25.36 25.07 10.94
C ALA A 116 -26.39 24.76 9.84
N THR A 117 -27.58 24.28 10.21
CA THR A 117 -28.70 24.05 9.28
C THR A 117 -29.97 24.70 9.83
N LYS A 118 -30.94 24.99 8.97
CA LYS A 118 -32.23 25.58 9.40
C LYS A 118 -32.96 24.68 10.42
N SER A 119 -32.76 23.36 10.32
CA SER A 119 -33.27 22.36 11.26
C SER A 119 -32.47 22.24 12.56
N SER A 120 -31.18 22.63 12.59
CA SER A 120 -30.35 22.56 13.81
C SER A 120 -30.52 23.74 14.76
N LYS A 121 -31.38 24.71 14.42
CA LYS A 121 -31.72 25.84 15.30
C LYS A 121 -32.53 25.46 16.54
N PHE A 122 -33.22 24.32 16.51
CA PHE A 122 -34.11 23.87 17.58
C PHE A 122 -33.52 22.75 18.44
N ILE A 123 -32.25 22.39 18.24
CA ILE A 123 -31.58 21.41 19.09
C ILE A 123 -31.34 22.07 20.46
N PRO A 124 -31.91 21.54 21.55
CA PRO A 124 -31.72 22.13 22.88
C PRO A 124 -30.25 21.98 23.29
N LEU A 125 -29.64 23.09 23.68
CA LEU A 125 -28.33 23.09 24.32
C LEU A 125 -28.47 22.40 25.68
N LYS A 126 -27.66 21.37 25.90
CA LYS A 126 -27.53 20.74 27.22
C LYS A 126 -26.58 21.56 28.09
#